data_AF-A0A2H1EHS8-F1
#
_entry.id   AF-A0A2H1EHS8-F1
#
_cell.length_a   1.000
_cell.length_b   1.000
_cell.length_c   1.000
_cell.angle_alpha   90.00
_cell.angle_beta   90.00
_cell.angle_gamma   90.00
#
_symmetry.space_group_name_H-M   'P 1'
#
loop_
_entity.id
_entity.type
_entity.pdbx_description
1 polymer ?
#
loop_
_entity_poly.entity_id
_entity_poly.type
_entity_poly.pdbx_seq_one_letter_code
_entity_poly.pdbx_strand_id
1 'polypeptide(L)'
;MADGVFIAKSIKNIVKHKLAFGEKDSKFSEVFVSYVSDIALEVEAINSKKMQNDIQSINEHIDRISRALLGIVDARLALGKKSQDMQN
;
A
#
# COMPACT_ATOMS: atom_id res chain seq x y z
N MET A 1 -4.22 6.56 28.33
CA MET A 1 -4.47 7.75 27.46
C MET A 1 -3.34 7.88 26.42
N ALA A 2 -3.13 6.87 25.56
CA ALA A 2 -1.99 6.84 24.63
C ALA A 2 -2.37 6.64 23.14
N ASP A 3 -3.67 6.64 22.81
CA ASP A 3 -4.14 6.17 21.49
C ASP A 3 -4.19 7.28 20.42
N GLY A 4 -4.33 8.55 20.82
CA GLY A 4 -4.48 9.67 19.88
C GLY A 4 -3.19 10.11 19.17
N VAL A 5 -2.02 9.90 19.80
CA VAL A 5 -0.73 10.39 19.28
C VAL A 5 -0.18 9.48 18.18
N PHE A 6 -0.44 8.16 18.28
CA PHE A 6 0.01 7.17 17.29
C PHE A 6 -0.73 7.33 15.94
N ILE A 7 -2.02 7.62 16.00
CA ILE A 7 -2.87 7.83 14.81
C ILE A 7 -2.42 9.09 14.05
N ALA A 8 -2.18 10.20 14.74
CA ALA A 8 -1.74 11.45 14.11
C ALA A 8 -0.35 11.33 13.44
N LYS A 9 0.56 10.55 14.03
CA LYS A 9 1.90 10.30 13.47
C LYS A 9 1.82 9.39 12.24
N SER A 10 0.93 8.39 12.27
CA SER A 10 0.66 7.51 11.13
C SER A 10 0.02 8.27 9.96
N ILE A 11 -0.95 9.16 10.23
CA ILE A 11 -1.60 9.99 9.20
C ILE A 11 -0.61 10.97 8.55
N LYS A 12 0.29 11.61 9.34
CA LYS A 12 1.33 12.49 8.76
C LYS A 12 2.30 11.74 7.85
N ASN A 13 2.63 10.49 8.15
CA ASN A 13 3.47 9.65 7.27
C ASN A 13 2.70 9.15 6.04
N ILE A 14 1.39 8.89 6.14
CA ILE A 14 0.52 8.56 5.01
C ILE A 14 0.50 9.72 3.99
N VAL A 15 0.42 10.97 4.46
CA VAL A 15 0.45 12.14 3.57
C VAL A 15 1.83 12.34 2.92
N LYS A 16 2.93 12.04 3.63
CA LYS A 16 4.28 12.12 3.04
C LYS A 16 4.53 11.06 1.96
N HIS A 17 4.07 9.83 2.13
CA HIS A 17 4.21 8.79 1.09
C HIS A 17 3.31 9.04 -0.12
N LYS A 18 2.13 9.65 0.10
CA LYS A 18 1.24 10.09 -0.99
C LYS A 18 1.85 11.19 -1.87
N LEU A 19 2.90 11.87 -1.41
CA LEU A 19 3.57 12.96 -2.13
C LEU A 19 4.90 12.54 -2.79
N ALA A 20 5.40 11.33 -2.55
CA ALA A 20 6.61 10.83 -3.21
C ALA A 20 6.35 10.20 -4.59
N PHE A 21 5.08 9.88 -4.92
CA PHE A 21 4.63 9.52 -6.27
C PHE A 21 3.96 10.71 -6.96
N GLY A 22 4.57 11.89 -6.80
CA GLY A 22 4.30 13.03 -7.65
C GLY A 22 5.02 12.89 -8.98
N GLU A 23 4.23 12.91 -10.05
CA GLU A 23 4.59 13.27 -11.44
C GLU A 23 4.96 12.14 -12.44
N LYS A 24 4.13 12.12 -13.51
CA LYS A 24 4.18 11.37 -14.79
C LYS A 24 3.61 9.95 -14.83
N ASP A 25 2.38 9.87 -15.33
CA ASP A 25 1.84 8.81 -16.22
C ASP A 25 2.25 7.35 -15.97
N SER A 26 2.41 6.95 -14.71
CA SER A 26 2.63 5.54 -14.40
C SER A 26 1.37 4.77 -14.82
N LYS A 27 1.52 3.84 -15.77
CA LYS A 27 0.38 3.03 -16.23
C LYS A 27 -0.11 2.20 -15.06
N PHE A 28 -1.41 1.94 -14.98
CA PHE A 28 -1.96 1.04 -13.95
C PHE A 28 -1.22 -0.30 -13.90
N SER A 29 -0.81 -0.83 -15.04
CA SER A 29 -0.01 -2.06 -15.11
C SER A 29 1.31 -1.96 -14.34
N GLU A 30 2.00 -0.81 -14.38
CA GLU A 30 3.27 -0.59 -13.67
C GLU A 30 3.04 -0.50 -12.16
N VAL A 31 2.01 0.26 -11.75
CA VAL A 31 1.61 0.38 -10.34
C VAL A 31 1.14 -0.97 -9.77
N PHE A 32 0.36 -1.72 -10.55
CA PHE A 32 -0.13 -3.05 -10.20
C PHE A 32 1.02 -4.03 -10.00
N VAL A 33 1.97 -4.09 -10.95
CA VAL A 33 3.14 -4.97 -10.86
C VAL A 33 4.00 -4.63 -9.65
N SER A 34 4.18 -3.34 -9.33
CA SER A 34 4.91 -2.91 -8.14
C SER A 34 4.25 -3.44 -6.86
N TYR A 35 2.95 -3.17 -6.66
CA TYR A 35 2.27 -3.62 -5.45
C TYR A 35 2.16 -5.14 -5.33
N VAL A 36 2.01 -5.87 -6.44
CA VAL A 36 2.04 -7.34 -6.43
C VAL A 36 3.42 -7.86 -6.03
N SER A 37 4.49 -7.22 -6.50
CA SER A 37 5.86 -7.58 -6.12
C SER A 37 6.10 -7.33 -4.62
N ASP A 38 5.64 -6.20 -4.10
CA ASP A 38 5.70 -5.90 -2.66
C ASP A 38 4.95 -6.96 -1.84
N ILE A 39 3.72 -7.31 -2.23
CA ILE A 39 2.94 -8.36 -1.56
C ILE A 39 3.69 -9.70 -1.56
N ALA A 40 4.33 -10.08 -2.66
CA ALA A 40 5.09 -11.32 -2.75
C ALA A 40 6.24 -11.35 -1.73
N LEU A 41 6.99 -10.24 -1.59
CA LEU A 41 8.07 -10.11 -0.61
C LEU A 41 7.56 -10.20 0.83
N GLU A 42 6.42 -9.57 1.14
CA GLU A 42 5.83 -9.62 2.47
C GLU A 42 5.35 -11.05 2.83
N VAL A 43 4.79 -11.78 1.86
CA VAL A 43 4.38 -13.19 2.04
C VAL A 43 5.60 -14.10 2.23
N GLU A 44 6.68 -13.89 1.47
CA GLU A 44 7.94 -14.63 1.67
C GLU A 44 8.55 -14.36 3.04
N ALA A 45 8.49 -13.11 3.53
CA ALA A 45 8.93 -12.75 4.86
C ALA A 45 8.14 -13.55 5.93
N ILE A 46 6.81 -13.58 5.83
CA ILE A 46 5.95 -14.37 6.74
C ILE A 46 6.31 -15.86 6.71
N ASN A 47 6.56 -16.42 5.52
CA ASN A 47 6.91 -17.83 5.36
C ASN A 47 8.32 -18.20 5.85
N SER A 48 9.15 -17.21 6.17
CA SER A 48 10.49 -17.44 6.71
C SER A 48 10.41 -18.14 8.06
N LYS A 49 11.26 -19.17 8.24
CA LYS A 49 11.35 -19.95 9.50
C LYS A 49 11.65 -19.08 10.74
N LYS A 50 12.14 -17.86 10.55
CA LYS A 50 12.42 -16.90 11.63
C LYS A 50 11.16 -16.21 12.19
N MET A 51 10.05 -16.18 11.44
CA MET A 51 8.81 -15.48 11.83
C MET A 51 7.74 -16.38 12.42
N GLN A 52 7.93 -17.70 12.46
CA GLN A 52 6.89 -18.67 12.87
C GLN A 52 6.33 -18.46 14.30
N ASN A 53 7.04 -17.73 15.17
CA ASN A 53 6.61 -17.46 16.54
C ASN A 53 6.46 -15.96 16.85
N ASP A 54 6.55 -15.08 15.85
CA ASP A 54 6.45 -13.63 16.02
C ASP A 54 5.14 -13.10 15.44
N ILE A 55 4.06 -13.28 16.20
CA ILE A 55 2.70 -12.85 15.83
C ILE A 55 2.64 -11.34 15.58
N GLN A 56 3.40 -10.54 16.35
CA GLN A 56 3.41 -9.10 16.17
C GLN A 56 4.04 -8.73 14.83
N SER A 57 5.20 -9.31 14.50
CA SER A 57 5.82 -9.12 13.19
C SER A 57 4.88 -9.57 12.07
N ILE A 58 4.26 -10.75 12.18
CA ILE A 58 3.28 -11.23 11.18
C ILE A 58 2.17 -10.21 10.94
N ASN A 59 1.61 -9.61 12.00
CA ASN A 59 0.58 -8.59 11.87
C ASN A 59 1.08 -7.33 11.13
N GLU A 60 2.31 -6.90 11.36
CA GLU A 60 2.89 -5.77 10.63
C GLU A 60 3.06 -6.06 9.13
N HIS A 61 3.40 -7.30 8.76
CA HIS A 61 3.48 -7.72 7.36
C HIS A 61 2.08 -7.80 6.72
N ILE A 62 1.08 -8.30 7.45
CA ILE A 62 -0.33 -8.30 7.00
C ILE A 62 -0.86 -6.87 6.78
N ASP A 63 -0.49 -5.92 7.65
CA ASP A 63 -0.84 -4.51 7.49
C ASP A 63 -0.22 -3.91 6.21
N ARG A 64 1.03 -4.26 5.87
CA ARG A 64 1.69 -3.82 4.63
C ARG A 64 1.02 -4.41 3.40
N ILE A 65 0.68 -5.70 3.42
CA ILE A 65 -0.09 -6.36 2.35
C ILE A 65 -1.43 -5.64 2.15
N SER A 66 -2.14 -5.34 3.24
CA SER A 66 -3.43 -4.65 3.18
C SER A 66 -3.31 -3.25 2.54
N ARG A 67 -2.23 -2.52 2.85
CA ARG A 67 -1.95 -1.21 2.23
C ARG A 67 -1.64 -1.32 0.73
N ALA A 68 -0.86 -2.32 0.32
CA ALA A 68 -0.56 -2.56 -1.09
C ALA A 68 -1.83 -2.90 -1.90
N LEU A 69 -2.71 -3.73 -1.33
CA LEU A 69 -4.02 -4.05 -1.93
C LEU A 69 -4.90 -2.81 -2.09
N LEU A 70 -4.96 -1.94 -1.07
CA LEU A 70 -5.64 -0.65 -1.16
C LEU A 70 -5.05 0.23 -2.27
N GLY A 71 -3.71 0.27 -2.38
CA GLY A 71 -3.02 1.00 -3.44
C GLY A 71 -3.40 0.53 -4.86
N ILE A 72 -3.60 -0.78 -5.05
CA ILE A 72 -4.09 -1.35 -6.31
C ILE A 72 -5.52 -0.89 -6.61
N VAL A 73 -6.40 -0.94 -5.62
CA VAL A 73 -7.80 -0.51 -5.78
C VAL A 73 -7.86 0.99 -6.12
N ASP A 74 -7.09 1.82 -5.43
CA ASP A 74 -7.01 3.25 -5.69
C ASP A 74 -6.50 3.54 -7.10
N ALA A 75 -5.46 2.82 -7.56
CA ALA A 75 -4.94 2.94 -8.92
C ALA A 75 -5.98 2.56 -9.98
N ARG A 76 -6.78 1.52 -9.73
CA ARG A 76 -7.89 1.13 -10.60
C ARG A 76 -8.99 2.19 -10.65
N LEU A 77 -9.38 2.73 -9.50
CA LEU A 77 -10.39 3.79 -9.43
C LEU A 77 -9.93 5.06 -10.14
N ALA A 78 -8.65 5.39 -10.05
CA ALA A 78 -8.06 6.52 -10.77
C ALA A 78 -8.14 6.36 -12.31
N LEU A 79 -7.96 5.13 -12.83
CA LEU A 79 -8.21 4.86 -14.25
C LEU A 79 -9.67 5.08 -14.64
N GLY A 80 -10.61 4.60 -13.82
CA GLY A 80 -12.04 4.76 -14.07
C GLY A 80 -12.44 6.24 -14.16
N LYS A 81 -11.93 7.07 -13.25
CA LYS A 81 -12.15 8.53 -13.26
C LYS A 81 -11.56 9.19 -14.50
N LYS A 82 -10.30 8.89 -14.85
CA LYS A 82 -9.67 9.40 -16.09
C LYS A 82 -10.49 9.05 -17.34
N SER A 83 -11.10 7.87 -17.37
CA SER A 83 -11.92 7.43 -18.50
C SER A 83 -13.27 8.15 -18.59
N GLN A 84 -13.86 8.56 -17.46
CA GLN A 84 -15.11 9.34 -17.44
C GLN A 84 -14.87 10.81 -17.82
N ASP A 85 -13.75 11.39 -17.39
CA ASP A 85 -13.40 12.78 -17.71
C ASP A 85 -13.02 12.99 -19.19
N MET A 86 -12.60 11.92 -19.91
CA MET A 86 -12.33 11.97 -21.36
C MET A 86 -13.57 11.81 -22.25
N GLN A 87 -14.72 11.41 -21.68
CA GLN A 87 -15.96 11.15 -22.44
C GLN A 87 -17.00 12.28 -22.34
N ASN A 88 -16.72 13.32 -21.55
CA ASN A 88 -17.54 14.54 -21.41
C ASN A 88 -16.82 15.75 -22.04
#